data_AF-A0A5I3I964-F1
#
_entry.id   AF-A0A5I3I964-F1
#
_cell.length_a   1.000
_cell.length_b   1.000
_cell.length_c   1.000
_cell.angle_alpha   90.00
_cell.angle_beta   90.00
_cell.angle_gamma   90.00
#
_symmetry.space_group_name_H-M   'P 1'
#
loop_
_entity.id
_entity.type
_entity.pdbx_description
1 polymer ?
#
loop_
_entity_poly.entity_id
_entity_poly.type
_entity_poly.pdbx_seq_one_letter_code
_entity_poly.pdbx_strand_id
1 'polypeptide(L)' 'MKEGFYWIQHNGRVQVAYYTHGVTEDLETGQTIIGVWHLTQGDDICHNGEAEILAGPLEPPI' A
#
# COMPACT_ATOMS: atom_id res chain seq x y z
N MET A 1 -4.08 -0.02 -9.48
CA MET A 1 -3.24 1.20 -9.43
C MET A 1 -1.97 0.99 -10.23
N LYS A 2 -1.24 2.06 -10.54
CA LYS A 2 0.14 1.93 -11.07
C LYS A 2 1.10 1.65 -9.92
N GLU A 3 2.12 0.85 -10.15
CA GLU A 3 3.20 0.71 -9.17
C GLU A 3 3.90 2.05 -8.96
N GLY A 4 4.26 2.36 -7.72
CA GLY A 4 4.77 3.68 -7.36
C GLY A 4 4.62 4.02 -5.89
N PHE A 5 5.19 5.15 -5.48
CA PHE A 5 5.03 5.70 -4.14
C PHE A 5 3.75 6.52 -4.04
N TYR A 6 3.00 6.39 -2.96
CA TYR A 6 1.77 7.13 -2.70
C TYR A 6 1.76 7.64 -1.26
N TRP A 7 1.05 8.74 -1.02
CA TRP A 7 0.61 9.12 0.32
C TRP A 7 -0.63 8.31 0.68
N ILE A 8 -0.58 7.62 1.81
CA ILE A 8 -1.69 6.83 2.34
C ILE A 8 -1.95 7.18 3.81
N GLN A 9 -3.17 6.89 4.26
CA GLN A 9 -3.53 6.84 5.67
C GLN A 9 -3.82 5.39 6.06
N HIS A 10 -3.14 4.90 7.09
CA HIS A 10 -3.39 3.59 7.68
C HIS A 10 -3.29 3.70 9.21
N ASN A 11 -4.28 3.18 9.94
CA ASN A 11 -4.32 3.22 11.42
C ASN A 11 -4.09 4.61 12.02
N GLY A 12 -4.68 5.65 11.43
CA GLY A 12 -4.56 7.04 11.88
C GLY A 12 -3.22 7.70 11.56
N ARG A 13 -2.33 7.02 10.84
CA ARG A 13 -1.02 7.54 10.44
C ARG A 13 -1.00 7.87 8.95
N VAL A 14 -0.61 9.09 8.63
CA VAL A 14 -0.29 9.51 7.26
C VAL A 14 1.18 9.20 6.96
N GLN A 15 1.45 8.45 5.88
CA GLN A 15 2.80 8.10 5.47
C GLN A 15 2.91 7.86 3.96
N VAL A 16 4.14 7.85 3.45
CA VAL A 16 4.43 7.36 2.10
C VAL A 16 4.58 5.84 2.16
N ALA A 17 4.03 5.14 1.16
CA ALA A 17 4.18 3.70 0.95
C ALA A 17 4.35 3.39 -0.54
N TYR A 18 5.03 2.30 -0.88
CA TYR A 18 5.18 1.84 -2.26
C TYR A 18 4.13 0.78 -2.58
N TYR A 19 3.38 0.95 -3.67
CA TYR A 19 2.43 -0.04 -4.17
C TYR A 19 3.09 -0.94 -5.22
N THR A 20 2.92 -2.26 -5.08
CA THR A 20 3.21 -3.25 -6.14
C THR A 20 1.94 -3.97 -6.57
N HIS A 21 1.87 -4.42 -7.81
CA HIS A 21 0.76 -5.23 -8.34
C HIS A 21 1.01 -6.74 -8.13
N GLY A 22 1.66 -7.10 -7.02
CA GLY A 22 1.94 -8.47 -6.64
C GLY A 22 0.69 -9.22 -6.18
N VAL A 23 0.75 -10.56 -6.23
CA VAL A 23 -0.25 -11.44 -5.62
C VAL A 23 0.24 -11.83 -4.23
N THR A 24 -0.59 -11.61 -3.22
CA THR A 24 -0.30 -11.99 -1.83
C THR A 24 -1.50 -12.71 -1.22
N GLU A 25 -1.29 -13.40 -0.11
CA GLU A 25 -2.37 -13.94 0.70
C GLU A 25 -2.62 -12.98 1.87
N ASP A 26 -3.89 -12.64 2.10
CA ASP A 26 -4.34 -11.98 3.31
C ASP A 26 -4.28 -13.00 4.46
N LEU A 27 -3.43 -12.75 5.44
CA LEU A 27 -3.20 -13.67 6.56
C LEU A 27 -4.39 -13.75 7.53
N GLU A 28 -5.28 -12.76 7.55
CA GLU A 28 -6.47 -12.77 8.40
C GLU A 28 -7.57 -13.63 7.77
N THR A 29 -7.79 -13.49 6.46
CA THR A 29 -8.91 -14.15 5.78
C THR A 29 -8.52 -15.37 4.95
N GLY A 30 -7.23 -15.60 4.72
CA GLY A 30 -6.69 -16.62 3.79
C GLY A 30 -7.04 -16.35 2.32
N GLN A 31 -7.41 -15.11 1.98
CA GLN A 31 -7.82 -14.77 0.62
C GLN A 31 -6.63 -14.32 -0.21
N THR A 32 -6.64 -14.67 -1.49
CA THR A 32 -5.65 -14.12 -2.43
C THR A 32 -6.02 -12.69 -2.80
N ILE A 33 -5.15 -11.74 -2.48
CA ILE A 33 -5.29 -10.31 -2.78
C ILE A 33 -4.28 -9.89 -3.85
N ILE A 34 -4.72 -9.02 -4.75
CA ILE A 34 -3.85 -8.37 -5.73
C ILE A 34 -3.50 -6.98 -5.23
N GLY A 35 -2.22 -6.77 -4.96
CA GLY A 35 -1.68 -5.51 -4.51
C GLY A 35 -1.11 -5.60 -3.11
N VAL A 36 0.10 -5.08 -2.95
CA VAL A 36 0.80 -4.98 -1.66
C VAL A 36 1.26 -3.55 -1.46
N TRP A 37 1.10 -3.04 -0.24
CA TRP A 37 1.68 -1.79 0.21
C TRP A 37 2.91 -2.08 1.04
N HIS A 38 4.05 -1.59 0.57
CA HIS A 38 5.29 -1.60 1.31
C HIS A 38 5.38 -0.31 2.14
N LEU A 39 5.09 -0.42 3.43
CA LEU A 39 5.05 0.73 4.33
C LEU A 39 6.48 1.21 4.59
N THR A 40 6.67 2.53 4.66
CA THR A 40 7.99 3.08 5.06
C THR A 40 8.27 2.84 6.54
N GLN A 41 7.22 2.63 7.35
CA GLN A 41 7.33 2.22 8.74
C GLN A 41 6.22 1.22 9.09
N GLY A 42 6.63 0.05 9.58
CA GLY A 42 5.75 -1.06 9.92
C GLY A 42 5.86 -2.21 8.92
N ASP A 43 4.96 -3.18 9.06
CA ASP A 43 4.87 -4.32 8.16
C ASP A 43 4.11 -3.96 6.88
N ASP A 44 4.35 -4.74 5.83
CA ASP A 44 3.59 -4.63 4.58
C ASP A 44 2.13 -4.99 4.80
N ILE A 45 1.23 -4.33 4.07
CA ILE A 45 -0.22 -4.57 4.18
C ILE A 45 -0.83 -4.89 2.82
N CYS A 46 -1.94 -5.63 2.85
CA CYS A 46 -2.66 -6.00 1.64
C CYS A 46 -3.40 -4.79 1.05
N HIS A 47 -3.60 -4.79 -0.27
CA HIS A 47 -4.53 -3.85 -0.90
C HIS A 47 -5.99 -4.34 -0.81
N ASN A 48 -6.47 -4.51 0.42
CA ASN A 48 -7.81 -5.02 0.76
C ASN A 48 -8.74 -3.96 1.38
N GLY A 49 -8.25 -2.73 1.57
CA GLY A 49 -9.00 -1.61 2.16
C GLY A 49 -8.45 -1.11 3.49
N GLU A 50 -7.41 -1.74 4.05
CA GLU A 50 -6.73 -1.27 5.28
C GLU A 50 -6.13 0.13 5.15
N ALA A 51 -5.69 0.52 3.95
CA ALA A 51 -5.14 1.83 3.67
C ALA A 51 -6.04 2.67 2.76
N GLU A 52 -6.25 3.92 3.16
CA GLU A 52 -6.85 4.97 2.34
C GLU A 52 -5.76 5.68 1.54
N ILE A 53 -5.97 5.89 0.24
CA ILE A 53 -5.03 6.61 -0.61
C ILE A 53 -5.37 8.10 -0.56
N LEU A 54 -4.40 8.92 -0.15
CA LEU A 54 -4.57 10.37 -0.07
C LEU A 54 -4.07 11.08 -1.33
N ALA A 55 -2.93 10.65 -1.88
CA ALA A 55 -2.35 11.22 -3.09
C ALA A 55 -1.33 10.28 -3.77
N GLY A 56 -1.13 10.46 -5.08
CA GLY A 56 -0.09 9.79 -5.86
C GLY A 56 -0.58 9.18 -7.17
N PRO A 57 0.29 8.47 -7.91
CA PRO A 57 1.68 8.18 -7.55
C PRO A 57 2.55 9.44 -7.52
N LEU A 58 3.55 9.45 -6.64
CA LEU A 58 4.53 10.52 -6.53
C LEU A 58 5.50 10.48 -7.71
N GLU A 59 5.81 11.64 -8.26
CA GLU A 59 6.87 11.77 -9.26
C GLU A 59 8.24 11.68 -8.59
N PRO A 60 9.23 11.07 -9.26
CA PRO A 60 10.60 11.07 -8.77
C PRO A 60 11.15 12.50 -8.70
N PRO A 61 12.08 12.79 -7.78
CA PRO A 61 12.78 14.07 -7.77
C PRO A 61 13.59 14.25 -9.08
N ILE A 62 13.75 15.50 -9.50
CA ILE A 62 14.57 15.93 -10.65
C ILE A 62 16.05 15.97 -10.26
#